data_AF-A0A661LDG6-F1
#
_entry.id   AF-A0A661LDG6-F1
#
_cell.length_a   1.000
_cell.length_b   1.000
_cell.length_c   1.000
_cell.angle_alpha   90.00
_cell.angle_beta   90.00
_cell.angle_gamma   90.00
#
_symmetry.space_group_name_H-M   'P 1'
#
loop_
_entity.id
_entity.type
_entity.pdbx_description
1 polymer ?
#
loop_
_entity_poly.entity_id
_entity_poly.type
_entity_poly.pdbx_seq_one_letter_code
_entity_poly.pdbx_strand_id
1 'polypeptide(L)' 'GIVVIVGCSHPRMEHILKAASKFGDLYAIIGGLHGFNEYDLFKDLQLICPTHCTQHKAEIKSLYPEKCIDGGAGRVIVF' A
#
# COMPACT_ATOMS: atom_id res chain seq x y z
N GLY A 1 12.97 -5.14 4.82
CA GLY A 1 12.69 -3.94 4.01
C GLY A 1 12.01 -2.87 4.86
N ILE A 2 11.55 -1.79 4.25
CA ILE A 2 10.89 -0.65 4.89
C ILE A 2 9.37 -0.71 4.74
N VAL A 3 8.66 -0.12 5.71
CA VAL A 3 7.21 0.05 5.69
C VAL A 3 6.89 1.50 5.34
N VAL A 4 6.08 1.70 4.30
CA VAL A 4 5.64 3.03 3.85
C VAL A 4 4.24 3.30 4.39
N ILE A 5 4.12 4.27 5.30
CA ILE A 5 2.83 4.71 5.84
C ILE A 5 2.39 5.98 5.11
N VAL A 6 1.21 5.95 4.50
CA VAL A 6 0.67 7.05 3.70
C VAL A 6 -0.67 7.55 4.24
N GLY A 7 -0.95 8.84 4.04
CA GLY A 7 -2.24 9.44 4.40
C GLY A 7 -3.33 9.14 3.37
N CYS A 8 -3.34 9.86 2.25
CA CYS A 8 -4.32 9.68 1.18
C CYS A 8 -3.72 9.72 -0.24
N SER A 9 -2.39 9.67 -0.40
CA SER A 9 -1.70 9.40 -1.69
C SER A 9 -2.27 10.11 -2.94
N HIS A 10 -2.58 11.41 -2.87
CA HIS A 10 -3.02 12.18 -4.05
C HIS A 10 -1.98 12.24 -5.18
N PRO A 11 -0.66 12.33 -4.91
CA PRO A 11 0.33 12.19 -5.97
C PRO A 11 0.32 10.79 -6.58
N ARG A 12 0.85 10.65 -7.81
CA ARG A 12 1.06 9.33 -8.44
C ARG A 12 1.85 8.41 -7.51
N MET A 13 1.39 7.17 -7.37
CA MET A 13 1.97 6.19 -6.44
C MET A 13 3.45 5.93 -6.75
N GLU A 14 3.81 5.90 -8.03
CA GLU A 14 5.21 5.77 -8.48
C GLU A 14 6.14 6.78 -7.80
N HIS A 15 5.71 8.04 -7.64
CA HIS A 15 6.53 9.08 -7.00
C HIS A 15 6.75 8.79 -5.52
N ILE A 16 5.72 8.30 -4.82
CA ILE A 16 5.78 7.94 -3.41
C ILE A 16 6.74 6.77 -3.21
N LEU A 17 6.57 5.69 -3.99
CA LEU A 17 7.41 4.50 -3.90
C LEU A 17 8.87 4.80 -4.27
N LYS A 18 9.10 5.63 -5.30
CA LYS A 18 10.45 6.06 -5.70
C LYS A 18 11.13 6.95 -4.67
N ALA A 19 10.37 7.77 -3.95
CA ALA A 19 10.92 8.54 -2.84
C ALA A 19 11.28 7.63 -1.66
N ALA A 20 10.41 6.68 -1.33
CA ALA A 20 10.61 5.72 -0.25
C ALA A 20 11.77 4.74 -0.52
N SER A 21 11.95 4.28 -1.75
CA SER A 21 13.01 3.32 -2.10
C SER A 21 14.43 3.84 -1.84
N LYS A 22 14.61 5.15 -1.71
CA LYS A 22 15.88 5.76 -1.27
C LYS A 22 16.27 5.39 0.16
N PHE A 23 15.33 4.90 0.96
CA PHE A 23 15.52 4.52 2.36
C PHE A 23 15.65 3.00 2.57
N GLY A 24 15.50 2.19 1.51
CA GLY A 24 15.64 0.74 1.54
C GLY A 24 14.59 0.00 0.70
N ASP A 25 14.69 -1.32 0.67
CA ASP A 25 13.78 -2.16 -0.12
C ASP A 25 12.35 -2.08 0.42
N LEU A 26 11.41 -1.79 -0.46
CA LEU A 26 10.00 -1.65 -0.11
C LEU A 26 9.43 -3.01 0.30
N TYR A 27 9.00 -3.11 1.55
CA TYR A 27 8.40 -4.33 2.08
C TYR A 27 6.86 -4.21 2.14
N ALA A 28 6.35 -3.09 2.64
CA ALA A 28 4.91 -2.89 2.81
C ALA A 28 4.45 -1.45 2.54
N ILE A 29 3.17 -1.30 2.20
CA ILE A 29 2.47 -0.02 2.14
C ILE A 29 1.16 -0.06 2.95
N ILE A 30 0.94 0.97 3.77
CA ILE A 30 -0.19 1.04 4.71
C ILE A 30 -0.79 2.44 4.65
N GLY A 31 -2.08 2.55 4.31
CA GLY A 31 -2.76 3.85 4.30
C GLY A 31 -3.79 4.04 3.18
N GLY A 32 -4.18 5.29 2.97
CA GLY A 32 -5.07 5.69 1.89
C GLY A 32 -4.34 5.84 0.57
N LEU A 33 -4.78 5.10 -0.45
CA LEU A 33 -4.20 5.04 -1.80
C LEU A 33 -5.03 5.80 -2.84
N HIS A 34 -6.09 6.49 -2.42
CA HIS A 34 -7.00 7.25 -3.29
C HIS A 34 -7.51 6.43 -4.49
N GLY A 35 -7.49 7.01 -5.69
CA GLY A 35 -7.83 6.37 -6.97
C GLY A 35 -6.67 5.63 -7.65
N PHE A 36 -5.70 5.13 -6.89
CA PHE A 36 -4.60 4.32 -7.43
C PHE A 36 -5.12 3.08 -8.18
N ASN A 37 -4.66 2.92 -9.42
CA ASN A 37 -5.00 1.79 -10.31
C ASN A 37 -3.78 1.21 -11.07
N GLU A 38 -2.56 1.65 -10.76
CA GLU A 38 -1.30 1.17 -11.35
C GLU A 38 -0.78 -0.07 -10.60
N TYR A 39 -1.61 -1.12 -10.50
CA TYR A 39 -1.44 -2.24 -9.55
C TYR A 39 -0.06 -2.92 -9.59
N ASP A 40 0.55 -3.03 -10.77
CA ASP A 40 1.88 -3.61 -10.97
C ASP A 40 2.98 -2.97 -10.10
N LEU A 41 2.81 -1.71 -9.67
CA LEU A 41 3.71 -1.05 -8.74
C LEU A 41 3.79 -1.75 -7.37
N PHE A 42 2.82 -2.60 -7.03
CA PHE A 42 2.78 -3.35 -5.77
C PHE A 42 3.21 -4.81 -5.91
N LYS A 43 3.59 -5.27 -7.11
CA LYS A 43 3.90 -6.69 -7.38
C LYS A 43 4.99 -7.26 -6.47
N ASP A 44 5.98 -6.44 -6.09
CA ASP A 44 7.14 -6.88 -5.31
C ASP A 44 6.96 -6.65 -3.79
N LEU A 45 5.91 -5.93 -3.38
CA LEU A 45 5.57 -5.76 -1.97
C LEU A 45 5.15 -7.10 -1.37
N GLN A 46 5.41 -7.27 -0.08
CA GLN A 46 5.01 -8.43 0.70
C GLN A 46 3.70 -8.17 1.47
N LEU A 47 3.39 -6.91 1.78
CA LEU A 47 2.17 -6.54 2.48
C LEU A 47 1.57 -5.23 1.96
N ILE A 48 0.25 -5.24 1.77
CA ILE A 48 -0.55 -4.09 1.34
C ILE A 48 -1.71 -3.95 2.31
N CYS A 49 -1.86 -2.79 2.93
CA CYS A 49 -2.98 -2.48 3.81
C CYS A 49 -3.72 -1.25 3.28
N PRO A 50 -4.60 -1.41 2.26
CA PRO A 50 -5.36 -0.32 1.70
C PRO A 50 -6.49 0.08 2.66
N THR A 51 -6.49 1.32 3.15
CA THR A 51 -7.48 1.81 4.13
C THR A 51 -7.98 3.21 3.77
N HIS A 52 -8.80 3.81 4.64
CA HIS A 52 -9.28 5.19 4.51
C HIS A 52 -9.90 5.47 3.12
N CYS A 53 -9.31 6.40 2.36
CA CYS A 53 -9.79 6.93 1.09
C CYS A 53 -9.51 6.04 -0.14
N THR A 54 -8.91 4.86 0.03
CA THR A 54 -8.64 3.95 -1.11
C THR A 54 -9.96 3.54 -1.78
N GLN A 55 -10.06 3.83 -3.08
CA GLN A 55 -11.23 3.54 -3.90
C GLN A 55 -11.23 2.08 -4.38
N HIS A 56 -10.09 1.58 -4.86
CA HIS A 56 -9.94 0.26 -5.47
C HIS A 56 -9.57 -0.86 -4.47
N LYS A 57 -10.14 -0.85 -3.26
CA LYS A 57 -9.80 -1.85 -2.21
C LYS A 57 -10.10 -3.28 -2.66
N ALA A 58 -11.24 -3.50 -3.32
CA ALA A 58 -11.68 -4.83 -3.74
C ALA A 58 -10.76 -5.39 -4.84
N GLU A 59 -10.38 -4.57 -5.81
CA GLU A 59 -9.50 -4.92 -6.91
C GLU A 59 -8.09 -5.24 -6.41
N ILE A 60 -7.53 -4.40 -5.52
CA ILE A 60 -6.22 -4.66 -4.88
C ILE A 60 -6.24 -5.99 -4.13
N LYS A 61 -7.30 -6.25 -3.36
CA LYS A 61 -7.46 -7.50 -2.61
C LYS A 61 -7.63 -8.72 -3.53
N SER A 62 -8.32 -8.56 -4.65
CA SER A 62 -8.48 -9.61 -5.66
C SER A 62 -7.18 -9.93 -6.39
N LEU A 63 -6.33 -8.94 -6.67
CA LEU A 63 -5.05 -9.13 -7.37
C LEU A 63 -3.97 -9.68 -6.44
N TYR A 64 -4.00 -9.33 -5.16
CA TYR A 64 -2.99 -9.69 -4.18
C TYR A 64 -3.58 -10.29 -2.89
N PRO A 65 -4.35 -11.40 -2.97
CA PRO A 65 -5.08 -11.94 -1.82
C PRO A 65 -4.16 -12.33 -0.65
N GLU A 66 -2.98 -12.87 -0.94
CA GLU A 66 -2.01 -13.31 0.07
C GLU A 66 -1.20 -12.16 0.69
N LYS A 67 -1.21 -10.99 0.07
CA LYS A 67 -0.43 -9.81 0.49
C LYS A 67 -1.32 -8.73 1.11
N CYS A 68 -2.63 -8.78 0.85
CA CYS A 68 -3.55 -7.74 1.24
C CYS A 68 -4.19 -8.06 2.59
N ILE A 69 -4.04 -7.15 3.55
CA ILE A 69 -4.72 -7.23 4.84
C ILE A 69 -5.68 -6.06 5.02
N ASP A 70 -6.78 -6.32 5.74
CA ASP A 70 -7.73 -5.26 6.07
C ASP A 70 -7.16 -4.35 7.16
N GLY A 71 -7.26 -3.03 6.92
CA GLY A 71 -6.95 -2.00 7.90
C GLY A 71 -8.15 -1.64 8.76
N GLY A 72 -7.96 -0.80 9.77
CA GLY A 72 -9.04 -0.30 10.62
C GLY A 72 -8.55 0.29 11.93
N ALA A 73 -9.40 1.05 12.61
CA ALA A 73 -9.11 1.53 13.96
C ALA A 73 -8.90 0.33 14.90
N GLY A 74 -7.85 0.38 15.72
CA GLY A 74 -7.48 -0.73 16.62
C GLY A 74 -6.78 -1.91 15.94
N ARG A 75 -6.51 -1.85 14.63
CA ARG A 75 -5.75 -2.89 13.94
C ARG A 75 -4.29 -2.87 14.40
N VAL A 76 -3.80 -4.02 14.86
CA VAL A 76 -2.39 -4.27 15.11
C VAL A 76 -1.81 -5.04 13.92
N ILE A 77 -0.70 -4.54 13.37
CA ILE A 77 0.04 -5.20 12.28
C ILE A 77 1.44 -5.49 12.83
N VAL A 78 1.86 -6.76 12.75
CA VAL A 78 3.16 -7.25 13.22
C VAL A 78 3.96 -7.73 12.01
N PHE A 79 5.26 -7.48 12.02
CA PHE A 79 6.19 -7.76 10.93
C PHE A 79 7.39 -8.56 11.43
#